data_AF-A0A7Y2IP48-F1
#
_entry.id   AF-A0A7Y2IP48-F1
#
_cell.length_a   1.000
_cell.length_b   1.000
_cell.length_c   1.000
_cell.angle_alpha   90.00
_cell.angle_beta   90.00
_cell.angle_gamma   90.00
#
_symmetry.space_group_name_H-M   'P 1'
#
loop_
_entity.id
_entity.type
_entity.pdbx_description
1 polymer ?
#
loop_
_entity_poly.entity_id
_entity_poly.type
_entity_poly.pdbx_seq_one_letter_code
_entity_poly.pdbx_strand_id
1 'polypeptide(L)'
;MSNPDPMSTALATLDKCDATLVRLDKMCCDPGRSPQMARLAETLRETRTHLGAGIDEADRALSKLEAAGSQLGRLQVGCCAPARMPLYSSMLEGFTEIQIAVNSARGQGH
;
A
#
# COMPACT_ATOMS: atom_id res chain seq x y z
N MET A 1 27.36 4.08 -6.51
CA MET A 1 25.89 4.02 -6.74
C MET A 1 25.26 4.55 -5.46
N SER A 2 24.72 5.76 -5.48
CA SER A 2 24.06 6.33 -4.31
C SER A 2 22.86 5.45 -3.96
N ASN A 3 22.80 4.97 -2.72
CA ASN A 3 21.62 4.26 -2.24
C ASN A 3 20.43 5.22 -2.35
N PRO A 4 19.30 4.82 -2.96
CA PRO A 4 18.13 5.69 -3.03
C PRO A 4 17.69 6.06 -1.62
N ASP A 5 17.28 7.32 -1.46
CA ASP A 5 16.71 7.80 -0.21
C ASP A 5 15.52 6.88 0.22
N PRO A 6 15.43 6.47 1.49
CA PRO A 6 14.40 5.53 1.93
C PRO A 6 12.97 6.05 1.70
N MET A 7 12.73 7.36 1.85
CA MET A 7 11.41 7.95 1.58
C MET A 7 11.06 7.92 0.10
N SER A 8 12.04 8.19 -0.77
CA SER A 8 11.89 8.05 -2.22
C SER A 8 11.59 6.60 -2.61
N THR A 9 12.20 5.64 -1.94
CA THR A 9 11.91 4.20 -2.10
C THR A 9 10.48 3.87 -1.67
N ALA A 10 10.04 4.37 -0.51
CA ALA A 10 8.68 4.17 0.00
C ALA A 10 7.62 4.71 -0.98
N LEU A 11 7.81 5.93 -1.50
CA LEU A 11 6.90 6.53 -2.48
C LEU A 11 6.85 5.75 -3.80
N ALA A 12 8.01 5.30 -4.30
CA ALA A 12 8.08 4.50 -5.52
C ALA A 12 7.41 3.12 -5.35
N THR A 13 7.54 2.49 -4.19
CA THR A 13 6.83 1.24 -3.89
C THR A 13 5.32 1.48 -3.76
N LEU A 14 4.90 2.60 -3.16
CA LEU A 14 3.49 2.97 -3.09
C LEU A 14 2.86 3.18 -4.48
N ASP A 15 3.61 3.77 -5.43
CA ASP A 15 3.18 3.89 -6.84
C ASP A 15 2.96 2.50 -7.49
N LYS A 16 3.79 1.52 -7.17
CA LYS A 16 3.61 0.13 -7.63
C LYS A 16 2.37 -0.52 -7.00
N CYS A 17 2.11 -0.25 -5.72
CA CYS A 17 0.90 -0.73 -5.03
C CYS A 17 -0.36 -0.14 -5.68
N ASP A 18 -0.38 1.16 -6.00
CA ASP A 18 -1.50 1.80 -6.71
C ASP A 18 -1.72 1.18 -8.10
N ALA A 19 -0.64 0.96 -8.86
CA ALA A 19 -0.74 0.29 -10.16
C ALA A 19 -1.30 -1.15 -10.03
N THR A 20 -0.92 -1.86 -8.97
CA THR A 20 -1.43 -3.21 -8.67
C THR A 20 -2.89 -3.19 -8.29
N LEU A 21 -3.32 -2.19 -7.50
CA LEU A 21 -4.71 -1.98 -7.14
C LEU A 21 -5.59 -1.71 -8.36
N VAL A 22 -5.12 -0.90 -9.32
CA VAL A 22 -5.83 -0.67 -10.59
C VAL A 22 -6.00 -1.97 -11.38
N ARG A 23 -5.01 -2.87 -11.34
CA ARG A 23 -5.12 -4.20 -11.97
C ARG A 23 -6.13 -5.08 -11.25
N LEU A 24 -6.13 -5.08 -9.91
CA LEU A 24 -7.12 -5.80 -9.10
C LEU A 24 -8.55 -5.33 -9.38
N ASP A 25 -8.76 -4.02 -9.46
CA ASP A 25 -10.07 -3.42 -9.75
C ASP A 25 -10.58 -3.81 -11.14
N LYS A 26 -9.75 -3.71 -12.18
CA LYS A 26 -10.10 -4.15 -13.55
C LYS A 26 -10.43 -5.63 -13.65
N MET A 27 -9.81 -6.44 -12.80
CA MET A 27 -10.10 -7.87 -12.77
C MET A 27 -11.35 -8.18 -11.93
N CYS A 28 -11.87 -7.24 -11.14
CA CYS A 28 -12.96 -7.46 -10.21
C CYS A 28 -14.25 -7.89 -10.92
N CYS A 29 -14.94 -8.90 -10.36
CA CYS A 29 -16.17 -9.46 -10.92
C CYS A 29 -17.44 -8.97 -10.22
N ASP A 30 -17.33 -8.18 -9.15
CA ASP A 30 -18.45 -7.76 -8.32
C ASP A 30 -18.49 -6.22 -8.16
N PRO A 31 -19.57 -5.55 -8.59
CA PRO A 31 -19.69 -4.10 -8.49
C PRO A 31 -19.87 -3.61 -7.04
N GLY A 32 -20.30 -4.46 -6.10
CA GLY A 32 -20.39 -4.16 -4.67
C GLY A 32 -19.03 -4.07 -3.95
N ARG A 33 -17.95 -4.54 -4.60
CA ARG A 33 -16.56 -4.37 -4.14
C ARG A 33 -15.94 -3.07 -4.57
N SER A 34 -16.46 -2.40 -5.59
CA SER A 34 -15.95 -1.11 -6.06
C SER A 34 -15.87 -0.05 -4.95
N PRO A 35 -16.81 0.05 -3.98
CA PRO A 35 -16.68 0.93 -2.81
C PRO A 35 -15.51 0.56 -1.88
N GLN A 36 -15.24 -0.75 -1.68
CA GLN A 36 -14.12 -1.21 -0.85
C GLN A 36 -12.78 -0.97 -1.55
N MET A 37 -12.72 -1.18 -2.87
CA MET A 37 -11.57 -0.83 -3.71
C MET A 37 -11.31 0.68 -3.72
N ALA A 38 -12.36 1.49 -3.86
CA ALA A 38 -12.26 2.95 -3.81
C ALA A 38 -11.73 3.43 -2.47
N ARG A 39 -12.19 2.85 -1.36
CA ARG A 39 -11.69 3.15 -0.01
C ARG A 39 -10.22 2.78 0.17
N LEU A 40 -9.80 1.64 -0.38
CA LEU A 40 -8.39 1.25 -0.39
C LEU A 40 -7.55 2.24 -1.19
N ALA A 41 -8.01 2.63 -2.39
CA ALA A 41 -7.33 3.64 -3.21
C ALA A 41 -7.23 4.99 -2.50
N GLU A 42 -8.29 5.43 -1.80
CA GLU A 42 -8.27 6.64 -0.99
C GLU A 42 -7.25 6.53 0.15
N THR A 43 -7.22 5.40 0.85
CA THR A 43 -6.27 5.17 1.95
C THR A 43 -4.83 5.22 1.45
N LEU A 44 -4.52 4.65 0.28
CA LEU A 44 -3.18 4.72 -0.33
C LEU A 44 -2.80 6.16 -0.72
N ARG A 45 -3.75 6.97 -1.21
CA ARG A 45 -3.52 8.40 -1.49
C ARG A 45 -3.26 9.20 -0.22
N GLU A 46 -3.97 8.91 0.86
CA GLU A 46 -3.71 9.53 2.17
C GLU A 46 -2.32 9.15 2.67
N THR A 47 -1.94 7.86 2.59
CA THR A 47 -0.58 7.41 2.91
C THR A 47 0.46 8.17 2.10
N ARG A 48 0.25 8.33 0.78
CA ARG A 48 1.15 9.10 -0.09
C ARG A 48 1.27 10.55 0.35
N THR A 49 0.14 11.16 0.71
CA THR A 49 0.08 12.56 1.15
C THR A 49 0.92 12.77 2.41
N HIS A 50 0.78 11.88 3.40
CA HIS A 50 1.57 11.94 4.62
C HIS A 50 3.06 11.66 4.37
N LEU A 51 3.40 10.65 3.56
CA LEU A 51 4.80 10.39 3.19
C LEU A 51 5.44 11.57 2.44
N GLY A 52 4.70 12.19 1.52
CA GLY A 52 5.16 13.36 0.77
C GLY A 52 5.29 14.64 1.61
N ALA A 53 4.60 14.71 2.75
CA ALA A 53 4.72 15.81 3.70
C ALA A 53 6.01 15.76 4.54
N GLY A 54 6.69 14.62 4.58
CA GLY A 54 8.00 14.45 5.22
C GLY A 54 7.98 13.52 6.44
N ILE A 55 9.14 13.39 7.08
CA ILE A 55 9.39 12.43 8.16
C ILE A 55 8.50 12.64 9.40
N ASP A 56 8.09 13.87 9.67
CA ASP A 56 7.23 14.22 10.82
C ASP A 56 5.82 13.60 10.71
N GLU A 57 5.38 13.31 9.49
CA GLU A 57 4.08 12.68 9.21
C GLU A 57 4.20 11.14 9.05
N ALA A 58 5.38 10.57 9.27
CA ALA A 58 5.64 9.14 9.07
C ALA A 58 4.73 8.24 9.92
N ASP A 59 4.44 8.59 11.18
CA ASP A 59 3.54 7.80 12.02
C ASP A 59 2.11 7.77 11.47
N ARG A 60 1.63 8.89 10.91
CA ARG A 60 0.32 8.96 10.26
C ARG A 60 0.30 8.14 8.98
N ALA A 61 1.36 8.22 8.18
CA ALA A 61 1.52 7.39 6.99
C ALA A 61 1.50 5.90 7.33
N LEU A 62 2.24 5.47 8.36
CA LEU A 62 2.27 4.09 8.82
C LEU A 62 0.90 3.60 9.30
N SER A 63 0.20 4.42 10.08
CA SER A 63 -1.16 4.11 10.52
C SER A 63 -2.14 3.94 9.35
N LYS A 64 -2.04 4.79 8.32
CA LYS A 64 -2.83 4.66 7.09
C LYS A 64 -2.43 3.40 6.29
N LEU A 65 -1.15 3.06 6.25
CA LEU A 65 -0.66 1.84 5.61
C LEU A 65 -1.17 0.57 6.31
N GLU A 66 -1.23 0.55 7.64
CA GLU A 66 -1.84 -0.55 8.40
C GLU A 66 -3.35 -0.68 8.12
N ALA A 67 -4.05 0.45 8.02
CA ALA A 67 -5.44 0.46 7.60
C ALA A 67 -5.62 -0.08 6.18
N ALA A 68 -4.72 0.26 5.24
CA ALA A 68 -4.71 -0.28 3.88
C ALA A 68 -4.48 -1.80 3.88
N GLY A 69 -3.54 -2.30 4.68
CA GLY A 69 -3.32 -3.74 4.87
C GLY A 69 -4.56 -4.47 5.38
N SER A 70 -5.24 -3.90 6.37
CA SER A 70 -6.50 -4.45 6.90
C SER A 70 -7.62 -4.48 5.86
N GLN A 71 -7.74 -3.44 5.05
CA GLN A 71 -8.72 -3.37 3.96
C GLN A 71 -8.41 -4.41 2.86
N LEU A 72 -7.14 -4.52 2.48
CA LEU A 72 -6.66 -5.50 1.51
C LEU A 72 -6.94 -6.94 1.97
N GLY A 73 -6.72 -7.25 3.25
CA GLY A 73 -7.03 -8.56 3.81
C GLY A 73 -8.51 -8.92 3.71
N ARG A 74 -9.42 -7.96 3.99
CA ARG A 74 -10.87 -8.16 3.81
C ARG A 74 -11.23 -8.42 2.34
N LEU A 75 -10.58 -7.70 1.44
CA LEU A 75 -10.77 -7.86 0.00
C LEU A 75 -10.30 -9.25 -0.46
N GLN A 76 -9.14 -9.70 0.02
CA GLN A 76 -8.58 -11.02 -0.27
C GLN A 76 -9.50 -12.14 0.22
N VAL A 77 -9.97 -12.09 1.47
CA VAL A 77 -10.85 -13.12 2.05
C VAL A 77 -12.17 -13.25 1.28
N GLY A 78 -12.78 -12.12 0.89
CA GLY A 78 -14.06 -12.18 0.21
C GLY A 78 -13.97 -12.40 -1.32
N CYS A 79 -12.78 -12.33 -1.93
CA CYS A 79 -12.61 -12.41 -3.38
C CYS A 79 -12.14 -13.81 -3.81
N CYS A 80 -13.04 -14.60 -4.39
CA CYS A 80 -12.84 -16.03 -4.68
C CYS A 80 -12.01 -16.37 -5.94
N ALA A 81 -11.00 -15.58 -6.33
CA ALA A 81 -10.25 -15.80 -7.57
C ALA A 81 -8.78 -16.18 -7.32
N PRO A 82 -8.37 -17.46 -7.49
CA PRO A 82 -6.98 -17.91 -7.37
C PRO A 82 -6.01 -17.09 -8.23
N ALA A 83 -6.46 -16.64 -9.40
CA ALA A 83 -5.67 -15.82 -10.32
C ALA A 83 -5.30 -14.42 -9.77
N ARG A 84 -5.99 -13.94 -8.72
CA ARG A 84 -5.71 -12.63 -8.10
C ARG A 84 -4.86 -12.75 -6.83
N MET A 85 -4.67 -13.95 -6.29
CA MET A 85 -3.81 -14.19 -5.11
C MET A 85 -2.40 -13.60 -5.26
N PRO A 86 -1.71 -13.75 -6.41
CA PRO A 86 -0.41 -13.13 -6.58
C PRO A 86 -0.44 -11.60 -6.44
N LEU A 87 -1.52 -10.94 -6.89
CA LEU A 87 -1.65 -9.48 -6.79
C LEU A 87 -1.88 -9.03 -5.34
N TYR A 88 -2.66 -9.79 -4.56
CA TYR A 88 -2.81 -9.53 -3.12
C TYR A 88 -1.49 -9.70 -2.37
N SER A 89 -0.74 -10.77 -2.65
CA SER A 89 0.59 -10.98 -2.07
C SER A 89 1.55 -9.83 -2.43
N SER A 90 1.64 -9.46 -3.71
CA SER A 90 2.50 -8.36 -4.14
C SER A 90 2.15 -7.02 -3.48
N MET A 91 0.87 -6.76 -3.20
CA MET A 91 0.49 -5.56 -2.44
C MET A 91 0.94 -5.63 -0.97
N LEU A 92 0.79 -6.79 -0.30
CA LEU A 92 1.23 -6.98 1.09
C LEU A 92 2.77 -6.89 1.21
N GLU A 93 3.49 -7.44 0.24
CA GLU A 93 4.94 -7.31 0.11
C GLU A 93 5.32 -5.84 -0.04
N GLY A 94 4.67 -5.11 -0.94
CA GLY A 94 4.89 -3.67 -1.12
C GLY A 94 4.59 -2.86 0.14
N PHE A 95 3.53 -3.17 0.88
CA PHE A 95 3.26 -2.52 2.16
C PHE A 95 4.36 -2.77 3.19
N THR A 96 4.88 -3.99 3.23
CA THR A 96 6.00 -4.35 4.12
C THR A 96 7.27 -3.57 3.74
N GLU A 97 7.58 -3.49 2.45
CA GLU A 97 8.72 -2.70 1.95
C GLU A 97 8.60 -1.21 2.30
N ILE A 98 7.40 -0.62 2.15
CA ILE A 98 7.12 0.77 2.54
C ILE A 98 7.37 0.94 4.04
N GLN A 99 6.87 0.03 4.88
CA GLN A 99 7.05 0.07 6.33
C GLN A 99 8.54 0.04 6.71
N ILE A 100 9.30 -0.87 6.12
CA ILE A 100 10.75 -1.00 6.34
C ILE A 100 11.47 0.29 5.91
N ALA A 101 11.14 0.83 4.75
CA ALA A 101 11.76 2.04 4.22
C ALA A 101 11.48 3.27 5.10
N VAL A 102 10.24 3.44 5.57
CA VAL A 102 9.84 4.53 6.46
C VAL A 102 10.52 4.39 7.83
N ASN A 103 10.54 3.20 8.43
CA ASN A 103 11.22 2.98 9.71
C ASN A 103 12.74 3.21 9.61
N SER A 104 13.35 2.80 8.49
CA SER A 104 14.76 3.09 8.19
C SER A 104 15.01 4.59 8.09
N ALA A 105 14.13 5.35 7.42
CA ALA A 105 14.22 6.81 7.34
C ALA A 105 14.17 7.49 8.71
N ARG A 106 13.41 6.92 9.66
CA ARG A 106 13.27 7.42 11.04
C ARG A 106 14.47 7.08 11.92
N GLY A 107 15.43 6.29 11.44
CA GLY A 107 16.49 5.72 12.27
C GLY A 107 16.00 4.67 13.28
N GLN A 108 14.77 4.18 13.10
CA GLN A 108 14.21 3.07 13.89
C GLN A 108 14.53 1.77 13.16
N GLY A 109 15.77 1.30 13.34
CA GLY A 109 16.18 -0.04 12.89
C GLY A 109 15.56 -1.11 13.79
N HIS A 110 15.02 -2.15 13.18
CA HIS A 110 14.56 -3.37 13.86
C HIS A 110 15.75 -4.18 14.40
#